data_AF-A0A9K3H6M4-F1
#
_entry.id   AF-A0A9K3H6M4-F1
#
_cell.length_a   1.000
_cell.length_b   1.000
_cell.length_c   1.000
_cell.angle_alpha   90.00
_cell.angle_beta   90.00
_cell.angle_gamma   90.00
#
_symmetry.space_group_name_H-M   'P 1'
#
loop_
_entity.id
_entity.type
_entity.pdbx_description
1 polymer ?
#
loop_
_entity_poly.entity_id
_entity_poly.type
_entity_poly.pdbx_seq_one_letter_code
_entity_poly.pdbx_strand_id
1 'polypeptide(L)'
;MPQGELSRHLFHWKNFKLEPLSWKRRLSIALDVGRGMEYFHSLAPQSFMHRDLKSSYILLSYDFRAKVSDFGPVKLIPDGGKSIM
;
A
#
# COMPACT_ATOMS: atom_id res chain seq x y z
N MET A 1 -10.21 -2.04 -7.34
CA MET A 1 -11.19 -2.12 -6.22
C MET A 1 -12.16 -0.94 -6.33
N PRO A 2 -13.42 -1.08 -5.90
CA PRO A 2 -14.52 -0.18 -6.28
C PRO A 2 -14.41 1.26 -5.73
N GLN A 3 -13.76 1.48 -4.58
CA GLN A 3 -13.54 2.85 -4.06
C GLN A 3 -12.34 3.54 -4.72
N GLY A 4 -11.62 2.85 -5.62
CA GLY A 4 -10.44 3.39 -6.31
C GLY A 4 -9.20 3.52 -5.42
N GLU A 5 -8.31 4.43 -5.80
CA GLU A 5 -7.04 4.69 -5.13
C GLU A 5 -7.21 5.61 -3.92
N LEU A 6 -6.40 5.41 -2.87
CA LEU A 6 -6.37 6.26 -1.69
C LEU A 6 -6.00 7.71 -2.02
N SER A 7 -5.15 7.95 -3.04
CA SER A 7 -4.80 9.28 -3.55
C SER A 7 -6.04 10.14 -3.87
N ARG A 8 -7.10 9.53 -4.42
CA ARG A 8 -8.36 10.20 -4.75
C ARG A 8 -9.07 10.71 -3.51
N HIS A 9 -9.03 9.94 -2.43
CA HIS A 9 -9.69 10.26 -1.16
C HIS A 9 -8.88 11.22 -0.28
N LEU A 10 -7.55 11.28 -0.46
CA LEU A 10 -6.69 12.19 0.31
C LEU A 10 -6.54 13.56 -0.33
N PHE A 11 -6.29 13.61 -1.65
CA PHE A 11 -5.86 14.84 -2.32
C PHE A 11 -6.90 15.38 -3.31
N HIS A 12 -7.70 14.50 -3.92
CA HIS A 12 -8.60 14.87 -5.00
C HIS A 12 -10.08 14.74 -4.62
N TRP A 13 -10.41 14.59 -3.34
CA TRP A 13 -11.76 14.23 -2.88
C TRP A 13 -12.82 15.23 -3.36
N LYS A 14 -12.51 16.53 -3.41
CA LYS A 14 -13.38 17.57 -3.98
C LYS A 14 -13.66 17.36 -5.46
N ASN A 15 -12.64 17.02 -6.25
CA ASN A 15 -12.75 16.81 -7.70
C ASN A 15 -13.64 15.60 -8.03
N PHE A 16 -13.66 14.61 -7.14
CA PHE A 16 -14.49 13.41 -7.25
C PHE A 16 -15.84 13.52 -6.52
N LYS A 17 -16.18 14.70 -5.97
CA LYS A 17 -17.40 14.92 -5.15
C LYS A 17 -17.54 13.90 -4.01
N LEU A 18 -16.42 13.55 -3.38
CA LEU A 18 -16.35 12.68 -2.22
C LEU A 18 -16.36 13.50 -0.95
N GLU A 19 -16.47 12.85 0.19
CA GLU A 19 -16.21 13.44 1.50
C GLU A 19 -14.79 13.12 1.98
N PRO A 20 -14.15 13.99 2.79
CA PRO A 20 -12.86 13.69 3.37
C PRO A 20 -12.93 12.43 4.24
N LEU A 21 -11.89 11.60 4.18
CA LEU A 21 -11.77 10.46 5.09
C LEU A 21 -11.71 10.94 6.54
N SER A 22 -12.59 10.40 7.38
CA SER A 22 -12.52 10.60 8.82
C SER A 22 -11.22 10.03 9.39
N TRP A 23 -10.79 10.55 10.54
CA TRP A 23 -9.56 10.11 11.19
C TRP A 23 -9.54 8.60 11.49
N LYS A 24 -10.66 8.08 12.01
CA LYS A 24 -10.84 6.64 12.25
C LYS A 24 -10.61 5.81 10.99
N ARG A 25 -11.13 6.27 9.83
CA ARG A 25 -10.95 5.57 8.56
C ARG A 25 -9.49 5.58 8.10
N ARG A 26 -8.80 6.71 8.26
CA ARG A 26 -7.37 6.83 7.95
C ARG A 26 -6.52 5.88 8.78
N LEU A 27 -6.82 5.75 10.07
CA LEU A 27 -6.15 4.79 10.96
C LEU A 27 -6.38 3.34 10.53
N SER A 28 -7.62 2.97 10.18
CA SER A 28 -7.92 1.61 9.67
C SER A 28 -7.17 1.31 8.37
N ILE A 29 -7.11 2.27 7.44
CA ILE A 29 -6.36 2.14 6.19
C ILE A 29 -4.86 1.99 6.46
N ALA A 30 -4.30 2.81 7.36
CA ALA A 30 -2.88 2.72 7.73
C ALA A 30 -2.54 1.36 8.37
N LEU A 31 -3.42 0.82 9.21
CA LEU A 31 -3.26 -0.51 9.79
C LEU A 31 -3.29 -1.62 8.73
N ASP A 32 -4.22 -1.56 7.78
CA ASP A 32 -4.30 -2.52 6.69
C ASP A 32 -3.03 -2.48 5.81
N VAL A 33 -2.52 -1.29 5.49
CA VAL A 33 -1.28 -1.11 4.75
C VAL A 33 -0.09 -1.66 5.54
N GLY A 34 -0.01 -1.35 6.85
CA GLY A 34 1.04 -1.86 7.73
C GLY A 34 1.11 -3.39 7.77
N ARG A 35 -0.06 -4.04 7.88
CA ARG A 35 -0.17 -5.52 7.81
C ARG A 35 0.25 -6.08 6.45
N GLY A 36 -0.13 -5.42 5.36
CA GLY A 36 0.32 -5.80 4.02
C GLY A 36 1.84 -5.73 3.89
N MET A 37 2.47 -4.67 4.39
CA MET A 37 3.92 -4.49 4.38
C MET A 37 4.64 -5.48 5.29
N GLU A 38 4.11 -5.76 6.49
CA GLU A 38 4.63 -6.80 7.39
C GLU A 38 4.66 -8.16 6.69
N TYR A 39 3.57 -8.54 6.02
CA TYR A 39 3.50 -9.77 5.24
C TYR A 39 4.59 -9.82 4.15
N PHE A 40 4.80 -8.72 3.42
CA PHE A 40 5.83 -8.67 2.37
C PHE A 40 7.26 -8.77 2.91
N HIS A 41 7.56 -8.19 4.07
CA HIS A 41 8.90 -8.21 4.62
C HIS A 41 9.24 -9.51 5.37
N SER A 42 8.25 -10.20 5.94
CA SER A 42 8.49 -11.33 6.87
C SER A 42 8.10 -12.70 6.33
N LEU A 43 7.09 -12.80 5.46
CA LEU A 43 6.48 -14.08 5.08
C LEU A 43 6.60 -14.38 3.59
N ALA A 44 7.04 -13.41 2.79
CA ALA A 44 7.20 -13.62 1.37
C ALA A 44 8.56 -14.32 1.11
N PRO A 45 8.57 -15.45 0.37
CA PRO A 45 9.77 -16.29 0.18
C PRO A 45 10.92 -15.62 -0.61
N GLN A 46 10.72 -14.39 -1.06
CA GLN A 46 11.72 -13.50 -1.62
C GLN A 46 11.53 -12.18 -0.87
N SER A 47 12.58 -11.56 -0.34
CA SER A 47 12.41 -10.29 0.38
C SER A 47 11.98 -9.20 -0.60
N PHE A 48 10.66 -8.94 -0.70
CA PHE A 48 10.07 -7.99 -1.64
C PHE A 48 10.26 -6.58 -1.09
N MET A 49 11.27 -5.86 -1.58
CA MET A 49 11.28 -4.41 -1.41
C MET A 49 10.27 -3.80 -2.39
N HIS A 50 9.15 -3.29 -1.87
CA HIS A 50 8.17 -2.54 -2.67
C HIS A 50 8.80 -1.29 -3.31
N ARG A 51 9.82 -0.70 -2.66
CA ARG A 51 10.62 0.49 -3.06
C ARG A 51 9.87 1.80 -3.29
N ASP A 52 8.55 1.74 -3.42
CA ASP A 52 7.75 2.87 -3.89
C ASP A 52 6.32 2.85 -3.30
N LEU A 53 6.21 2.78 -1.97
CA LEU A 53 4.91 2.81 -1.28
C LEU A 53 4.32 4.23 -1.35
N LYS A 54 3.22 4.39 -2.10
CA LYS A 54 2.53 5.67 -2.27
C LYS A 54 1.01 5.51 -2.35
N SER A 55 0.28 6.58 -2.05
CA SER A 55 -1.18 6.56 -1.95
C SER A 55 -1.92 6.20 -3.24
N SER A 56 -1.31 6.42 -4.41
CA SER A 56 -1.85 5.98 -5.71
C SER A 56 -1.74 4.47 -5.91
N TYR A 57 -0.95 3.77 -5.10
CA TYR A 57 -0.76 2.31 -5.14
C TYR A 57 -1.50 1.59 -4.02
N ILE A 58 -2.36 2.30 -3.29
CA ILE A 58 -3.23 1.73 -2.28
C ILE A 58 -4.65 1.78 -2.85
N LEU A 59 -5.22 0.60 -3.12
CA LEU A 59 -6.61 0.47 -3.57
C LEU A 59 -7.53 0.23 -2.38
N LEU A 60 -8.75 0.77 -2.47
CA LEU A 60 -9.77 0.68 -1.43
C LEU A 60 -10.96 -0.17 -1.90
N SER A 61 -11.32 -1.17 -1.08
CA SER A 61 -12.50 -2.02 -1.28
C SER A 61 -13.80 -1.26 -0.94
N TYR A 62 -14.95 -1.89 -1.16
CA TYR A 62 -16.26 -1.25 -0.89
C TYR A 62 -16.40 -0.78 0.56
N ASP A 63 -15.86 -1.53 1.51
CA ASP A 63 -15.82 -1.27 2.95
C ASP A 63 -14.60 -0.46 3.41
N PHE A 64 -13.84 0.13 2.46
CA PHE A 64 -12.63 0.91 2.71
C PHE A 64 -11.49 0.11 3.38
N ARG A 65 -11.38 -1.17 3.07
CA ARG A 65 -10.18 -1.96 3.38
C ARG A 65 -9.11 -1.67 2.33
N ALA A 66 -7.88 -1.50 2.81
CA ALA A 66 -6.77 -1.13 1.94
C ALA A 66 -6.02 -2.36 1.44
N LYS A 67 -5.64 -2.36 0.17
CA LYS A 67 -4.68 -3.31 -0.40
C LYS A 67 -3.64 -2.57 -1.23
N VAL A 68 -2.41 -3.01 -1.12
CA VAL A 68 -1.28 -2.51 -1.91
C VAL A 68 -1.32 -3.17 -3.30
N SER A 69 -1.27 -2.39 -4.37
CA SER A 69 -1.63 -2.84 -5.73
C SER A 69 -0.54 -2.71 -6.80
N ASP A 70 0.50 -1.91 -6.60
CA ASP A 70 1.58 -1.78 -7.58
C ASP A 70 2.89 -2.32 -6.99
N PHE A 71 3.26 -3.51 -7.45
CA PHE A 71 4.57 -4.09 -7.20
C PHE A 71 5.42 -3.77 -8.43
N GLY A 72 5.92 -2.53 -8.49
CA GLY A 72 6.91 -2.13 -9.51
C GLY A 72 8.04 -3.17 -9.61
N PRO A 73 8.82 -3.20 -10.72
CA PRO A 73 9.65 -4.35 -11.11
C PRO A 73 10.39 -4.92 -9.91
N VAL A 74 9.88 -6.05 -9.42
CA VAL A 74 10.34 -6.64 -8.18
C VAL A 74 11.77 -7.09 -8.42
N LYS A 75 12.73 -6.46 -7.75
CA LYS A 75 14.10 -6.94 -7.75
C LYS A 75 14.18 -8.05 -6.70
N LEU A 76 14.22 -9.29 -7.17
CA LEU A 76 14.58 -10.44 -6.36
C LEU A 76 15.90 -10.12 -5.66
N ILE A 77 15.89 -10.13 -4.32
CA ILE A 77 17.13 -10.11 -3.55
C ILE A 77 17.57 -11.58 -3.50
N PRO A 78 18.71 -11.95 -4.11
CA PRO A 78 19.22 -13.31 -3.98
C PRO A 78 19.54 -13.55 -2.50
N ASP A 79 18.99 -14.63 -1.93
CA ASP A 79 19.38 -15.11 -0.62
C ASP A 79 20.89 -15.40 -0.64
N GLY A 80 21.66 -14.64 0.14
CA GLY A 80 23.08 -14.96 0.41
C GLY A 80 24.14 -13.95 -0.02
N GLY A 81 23.80 -12.73 -0.44
CA GLY A 81 24.80 -11.69 -0.64
C GLY A 81 25.23 -11.04 0.67
N LYS A 82 26.23 -11.60 1.37
CA LYS A 82 27.01 -10.84 2.36
C LYS A 82 27.38 -9.49 1.73
N SER A 83 27.05 -8.40 2.42
CA SER A 83 27.58 -7.08 2.11
C SER A 83 29.11 -7.18 2.15
N ILE A 84 29.73 -7.19 0.98
CA ILE A 84 31.16 -6.92 0.84
C ILE A 84 31.29 -5.47 0.36
N MET A 85 31.69 -4.65 1.33
CA MET A 85 32.12 -3.24 1.29
C MET A 85 31.10 -2.19 0.87
#